data_AF-A0AAN7F5M1-F1
#
_entry.id   AF-A0AAN7F5M1-F1
#
_cell.length_a   1.000
_cell.length_b   1.000
_cell.length_c   1.000
_cell.angle_alpha   90.00
_cell.angle_beta   90.00
_cell.angle_gamma   90.00
#
_symmetry.space_group_name_H-M   'P 1'
#
loop_
_entity.id
_entity.type
_entity.pdbx_description
1 polymer ?
#
loop_
_entity_poly.entity_id
_entity_poly.type
_entity_poly.pdbx_seq_one_letter_code
_entity_poly.pdbx_strand_id
1 'polypeptide(L)'
;MGLTENCSPIFLSTGNPCMDFFFHAVPDTPSDDLIQRLELAWSHDPLTTLKLICNLRGVRGTGKSDKEGFYTSSLWLHKSHPKTLALNLKALILYRLLHGPEVRKLAKQAWKEKKRGKRKRSVVVSDEENISKEKARALRKEREISMAEIALDRYNNDPDYRFLFDCVCDVFAELLKSDIGFISLGKVFKISLAAKWCPTVDSAYDMSLLICEGIARWVFPRECDKEYGGIEEAHYVYRVRDRLRKQILVPLHKALELPEVYMSARQWNSLPYNRVASVAMKTYKGLFEKHDKERFEAYLEKVKSGKATIAAGALLPHEIIKALDEDGGQVAELRWERMVSDVAKKGKLRNCIAVCDVSGSMNGTPMEVCVALGLLVSELSEEPWKGKLFTFSENPQLHLVKGDTLLAKTKFIREMDWGMNTDLQKVFDQMLEVAVEAKLTEEQLIKRVFVFSDMEFDSATRQCSNIWARMNTEGIDLEPEEEMKRGWETDYEFIQRKFREKGYNKAPEVVFWNLRDSRSTPVVANQTGVALVSGFAKNLLTLFLEEGGIVNPEDVMRLAIAGEEYKKLVVYD
;
A
#
# COMPACT_ATOMS: atom_id res chain seq x y z
N MET A 1 -27.02 -11.24 8.06
CA MET A 1 -27.19 -11.45 6.60
C MET A 1 -27.30 -10.10 5.93
N GLY A 2 -26.58 -9.86 4.83
CA GLY A 2 -26.69 -8.64 4.01
C GLY A 2 -27.01 -9.01 2.56
N LEU A 3 -27.54 -8.05 1.81
CA LEU A 3 -27.64 -8.13 0.35
C LEU A 3 -26.59 -7.19 -0.25
N THR A 4 -25.94 -7.60 -1.34
CA THR A 4 -25.20 -6.65 -2.20
C THR A 4 -26.16 -5.62 -2.79
N GLU A 5 -25.64 -4.54 -3.38
CA GLU A 5 -26.47 -3.61 -4.17
C GLU A 5 -27.22 -4.33 -5.32
N ASN A 6 -26.72 -5.51 -5.72
CA ASN A 6 -27.33 -6.41 -6.69
C ASN A 6 -28.15 -7.56 -6.05
N CYS A 7 -28.66 -7.38 -4.82
CA CYS A 7 -29.61 -8.28 -4.16
C CYS A 7 -29.13 -9.72 -3.95
N SER A 8 -27.82 -9.93 -3.77
CA SER A 8 -27.25 -11.28 -3.58
C SER A 8 -26.83 -11.55 -2.13
N PRO A 9 -27.06 -12.77 -1.59
CA PRO A 9 -26.75 -13.09 -0.21
C PRO A 9 -25.25 -13.12 0.01
N ILE A 10 -24.77 -12.34 0.98
CA ILE A 10 -23.35 -12.18 1.32
C ILE A 10 -23.13 -12.27 2.83
N PHE A 11 -21.93 -12.69 3.21
CA PHE A 11 -21.47 -12.56 4.59
C PHE A 11 -21.21 -11.08 4.90
N LEU A 12 -21.74 -10.58 6.02
CA LEU A 12 -21.40 -9.25 6.53
C LEU A 12 -20.05 -9.26 7.29
N SER A 13 -19.60 -10.45 7.67
CA SER A 13 -18.40 -10.72 8.46
C SER A 13 -17.90 -12.14 8.17
N THR A 14 -16.60 -12.33 8.24
CA THR A 14 -15.94 -13.63 8.17
C THR A 14 -16.11 -14.47 9.45
N GLY A 15 -16.65 -13.89 10.53
CA GLY A 15 -16.71 -14.47 11.87
C GLY A 15 -15.44 -14.22 12.71
N ASN A 16 -14.37 -13.69 12.10
CA ASN A 16 -13.13 -13.31 12.79
C ASN A 16 -12.90 -11.79 12.62
N PRO A 17 -13.02 -10.98 13.68
CA PRO A 17 -12.86 -9.52 13.58
C PRO A 17 -11.50 -9.06 13.05
N CYS A 18 -10.42 -9.79 13.32
CA CYS A 18 -9.10 -9.50 12.76
C CYS A 18 -9.07 -9.74 11.25
N MET A 19 -9.72 -10.81 10.78
CA MET A 19 -9.84 -11.12 9.36
C MET A 19 -10.74 -10.10 8.64
N ASP A 20 -11.80 -9.63 9.29
CA ASP A 20 -12.65 -8.56 8.75
C ASP A 20 -11.86 -7.25 8.60
N PHE A 21 -11.07 -6.88 9.60
CA PHE A 21 -10.16 -5.74 9.48
C PHE A 21 -9.14 -5.95 8.35
N PHE A 22 -8.54 -7.13 8.27
CA PHE A 22 -7.59 -7.47 7.20
C PHE A 22 -8.23 -7.50 5.82
N PHE A 23 -9.50 -7.82 5.64
CA PHE A 23 -10.12 -7.84 4.32
C PHE A 23 -10.71 -6.47 3.95
N HIS A 24 -11.38 -5.80 4.88
CA HIS A 24 -12.13 -4.58 4.60
C HIS A 24 -11.32 -3.30 4.75
N ALA A 25 -10.15 -3.30 5.41
CA ALA A 25 -9.31 -2.11 5.46
C ALA A 25 -8.60 -1.87 4.13
N VAL A 26 -9.21 -1.04 3.28
CA VAL A 26 -8.69 -0.61 1.96
C VAL A 26 -8.61 0.92 1.86
N PRO A 27 -7.87 1.48 0.88
CA PRO A 27 -7.57 2.91 0.86
C PRO A 27 -8.76 3.89 0.76
N ASP A 28 -9.94 3.42 0.36
CA ASP A 28 -11.18 4.20 0.32
C ASP A 28 -12.15 3.92 1.47
N THR A 29 -11.81 3.03 2.41
CA THR A 29 -12.60 2.77 3.62
C THR A 29 -12.74 4.04 4.45
N PRO A 30 -13.97 4.43 4.83
CA PRO A 30 -14.21 5.56 5.72
C PRO A 30 -13.50 5.42 7.06
N SER A 31 -13.00 6.54 7.61
CA SER A 31 -12.27 6.55 8.88
C SER A 31 -13.09 5.95 10.03
N ASP A 32 -14.39 6.24 10.09
CA ASP A 32 -15.28 5.77 11.16
C ASP A 32 -15.54 4.26 11.07
N ASP A 33 -15.74 3.73 9.86
CA ASP A 33 -15.92 2.29 9.63
C ASP A 33 -14.65 1.51 9.94
N LEU A 34 -13.49 2.08 9.56
CA LEU A 34 -12.18 1.51 9.91
C LEU A 34 -11.98 1.44 11.43
N ILE A 35 -12.35 2.49 12.16
CA ILE A 35 -12.24 2.55 13.63
C ILE A 35 -13.16 1.51 14.28
N GLN A 36 -14.41 1.38 13.84
CA GLN A 36 -15.33 0.37 14.38
C GLN A 36 -14.79 -1.05 14.21
N ARG A 37 -14.27 -1.38 13.02
CA ARG A 37 -13.64 -2.68 12.76
C ARG A 37 -12.37 -2.88 13.60
N LEU A 38 -11.59 -1.81 13.79
CA LEU A 38 -10.39 -1.82 14.61
C LEU A 38 -10.69 -2.11 16.08
N GLU A 39 -11.75 -1.52 16.64
CA GLU A 39 -12.18 -1.76 18.03
C GLU A 39 -12.61 -3.22 18.24
N LEU A 40 -13.35 -3.79 17.29
CA LEU A 40 -13.76 -5.20 17.32
C LEU A 40 -12.54 -6.14 17.19
N ALA A 41 -11.62 -5.84 16.26
CA ALA A 41 -10.39 -6.61 16.08
C ALA A 41 -9.52 -6.56 17.33
N TRP A 42 -9.33 -5.38 17.91
CA TRP A 42 -8.53 -5.20 19.12
C TRP A 42 -9.11 -5.96 20.31
N SER A 43 -10.43 -5.90 20.49
CA SER A 43 -11.12 -6.64 21.55
C SER A 43 -11.00 -8.17 21.39
N HIS A 44 -10.82 -8.64 20.16
CA HIS A 44 -10.65 -10.05 19.85
C HIS A 44 -9.20 -10.54 20.04
N ASP A 45 -8.23 -9.87 19.42
CA ASP A 45 -6.80 -10.15 19.56
C ASP A 45 -5.97 -8.85 19.38
N PRO A 46 -5.55 -8.20 20.47
CA PRO A 46 -4.77 -6.96 20.42
C PRO A 46 -3.44 -7.09 19.67
N LEU A 47 -2.74 -8.22 19.82
CA LEU A 47 -1.41 -8.39 19.23
C LEU A 47 -1.52 -8.61 17.72
N THR A 48 -2.46 -9.44 17.27
CA THR A 48 -2.75 -9.61 15.85
C THR A 48 -3.22 -8.30 15.24
N THR A 49 -4.10 -7.57 15.93
CA THR A 49 -4.57 -6.25 15.48
C THR A 49 -3.42 -5.26 15.34
N LEU A 50 -2.50 -5.18 16.31
CA LEU A 50 -1.31 -4.33 16.21
C LEU A 50 -0.46 -4.68 14.98
N LYS A 51 -0.26 -5.97 14.69
CA LYS A 51 0.45 -6.42 13.49
C LYS A 51 -0.29 -6.02 12.21
N LEU A 52 -1.62 -6.10 12.19
CA LEU A 52 -2.44 -5.68 11.05
C LEU A 52 -2.38 -4.16 10.82
N ILE A 53 -2.39 -3.35 11.88
CA ILE A 53 -2.14 -1.90 11.80
C ILE A 53 -0.78 -1.65 11.13
N CYS A 54 0.28 -2.34 11.56
CA CYS A 54 1.60 -2.23 10.95
C CYS A 54 1.60 -2.66 9.47
N ASN A 55 0.83 -3.71 9.15
CA ASN A 55 0.66 -4.24 7.80
C ASN A 55 0.03 -3.21 6.84
N LEU A 56 -0.88 -2.34 7.32
CA LEU A 56 -1.43 -1.25 6.49
C LEU A 56 -0.31 -0.38 5.88
N ARG A 57 0.69 0.00 6.69
CA ARG A 57 1.74 0.94 6.24
C ARG A 57 2.83 0.32 5.38
N GLY A 58 3.02 -0.99 5.47
CA GLY A 58 4.15 -1.69 4.88
C GLY A 58 4.31 -1.38 3.38
N VAL A 59 5.49 -0.88 3.01
CA VAL A 59 5.84 -0.40 1.64
C VAL A 59 7.04 -1.12 1.02
N ARG A 60 7.75 -1.96 1.77
CA ARG A 60 9.03 -2.59 1.37
C ARG A 60 8.94 -4.11 1.26
N GLY A 61 7.91 -4.62 0.60
CA GLY A 61 7.78 -6.06 0.37
C GLY A 61 6.84 -6.76 1.33
N THR A 62 6.35 -6.08 2.36
CA THR A 62 5.37 -6.55 3.33
C THR A 62 4.30 -5.48 3.48
N GLY A 63 3.02 -5.85 3.55
CA GLY A 63 1.91 -4.93 3.79
C GLY A 63 1.16 -4.34 2.58
N LYS A 64 0.09 -3.60 2.89
CA LYS A 64 -0.91 -3.07 1.93
C LYS A 64 -0.58 -1.71 1.33
N SER A 65 0.41 -1.00 1.87
CA SER A 65 0.75 0.38 1.48
C SER A 65 -0.42 1.38 1.61
N ASP A 66 -1.40 1.08 2.45
CA ASP A 66 -2.47 2.01 2.83
C ASP A 66 -1.97 3.00 3.89
N LYS A 67 -1.60 4.17 3.40
CA LYS A 67 -1.05 5.24 4.23
C LYS A 67 -2.12 5.88 5.10
N GLU A 68 -3.34 6.06 4.60
CA GLU A 68 -4.34 6.84 5.33
C GLU A 68 -4.99 5.96 6.42
N GLY A 69 -5.34 4.71 6.10
CA GLY A 69 -5.84 3.76 7.11
C GLY A 69 -4.84 3.50 8.24
N PHE A 70 -3.53 3.46 7.93
CA PHE A 70 -2.49 3.39 8.97
C PHE A 70 -2.53 4.60 9.91
N TYR A 71 -2.68 5.82 9.40
CA TYR A 71 -2.69 7.01 10.26
C TYR A 71 -3.96 7.10 11.08
N THR A 72 -5.12 6.77 10.51
CA THR A 72 -6.37 6.66 11.26
C THR A 72 -6.21 5.66 12.41
N SER A 73 -5.67 4.46 12.13
CA SER A 73 -5.41 3.43 13.14
C SER A 73 -4.36 3.87 14.18
N SER A 74 -3.32 4.59 13.77
CA SER A 74 -2.28 5.10 14.68
C SER A 74 -2.81 6.19 15.61
N LEU A 75 -3.71 7.04 15.12
CA LEU A 75 -4.38 8.06 15.93
C LEU A 75 -5.33 7.43 16.94
N TRP A 76 -6.05 6.38 16.53
CA TRP A 76 -6.86 5.58 17.45
C TRP A 76 -5.99 4.92 18.52
N LEU A 77 -4.86 4.29 18.15
CA LEU A 77 -3.90 3.73 19.10
C LEU A 77 -3.37 4.81 20.06
N HIS A 78 -3.04 6.01 19.57
CA HIS A 78 -2.58 7.08 20.45
C HIS A 78 -3.62 7.45 21.51
N LYS A 79 -4.91 7.47 21.13
CA LYS A 79 -6.01 7.83 22.01
C LYS A 79 -6.35 6.71 23.01
N SER A 80 -6.31 5.45 22.58
CA SER A 80 -6.81 4.30 23.35
C SER A 80 -5.70 3.48 24.01
N HIS A 81 -4.53 3.37 23.38
CA HIS A 81 -3.38 2.54 23.78
C HIS A 81 -2.04 3.28 23.55
N PRO A 82 -1.83 4.43 24.22
CA PRO A 82 -0.71 5.34 23.93
C PRO A 82 0.66 4.70 24.14
N LYS A 83 0.84 3.83 25.15
CA LYS A 83 2.12 3.17 25.40
C LYS A 83 2.45 2.16 24.32
N THR A 84 1.43 1.42 23.88
CA THR A 84 1.56 0.45 22.80
C THR A 84 2.01 1.11 21.51
N LEU A 85 1.48 2.29 21.16
CA LEU A 85 1.99 3.05 20.01
C LEU A 85 3.44 3.50 20.21
N ALA A 86 3.72 4.17 21.33
CA ALA A 86 5.00 4.84 21.57
C ALA A 86 6.18 3.86 21.71
N LEU A 87 5.98 2.73 22.39
CA LEU A 87 7.06 1.76 22.63
C LEU A 87 7.36 0.87 21.42
N ASN A 88 6.45 0.80 20.44
CA ASN A 88 6.67 0.07 19.18
C ASN A 88 7.20 0.96 18.03
N LEU A 89 7.54 2.23 18.28
CA LEU A 89 8.03 3.16 17.25
C LEU A 89 9.26 2.67 16.48
N LYS A 90 10.15 1.89 17.10
CA LYS A 90 11.31 1.32 16.39
C LYS A 90 10.90 0.33 15.29
N ALA A 91 9.76 -0.33 15.45
CA ALA A 91 9.14 -1.19 14.43
C ALA A 91 8.21 -0.39 13.48
N LEU A 92 7.70 0.76 13.93
CA LEU A 92 6.74 1.60 13.21
C LEU A 92 7.40 2.86 12.63
N ILE A 93 7.61 2.92 11.31
CA ILE A 93 8.08 4.16 10.66
C ILE A 93 6.92 5.19 10.63
N LEU A 94 6.81 6.02 11.66
CA LEU A 94 5.78 7.05 11.82
C LEU A 94 6.29 8.44 11.42
N TYR A 95 5.48 9.15 10.62
CA TYR A 95 5.77 10.54 10.23
C TYR A 95 4.60 11.50 10.50
N ARG A 96 3.44 11.05 11.02
CA ARG A 96 2.27 11.94 11.24
C ARG A 96 1.38 11.45 12.38
N LEU A 97 1.34 12.20 13.47
CA LEU A 97 0.46 11.93 14.61
C LEU A 97 -0.31 13.16 15.12
N LEU A 98 -0.03 14.36 14.60
CA LEU A 98 -0.50 15.59 15.24
C LEU A 98 -1.86 16.12 14.79
N HIS A 99 -2.30 15.76 13.59
CA HIS A 99 -3.34 16.55 12.90
C HIS A 99 -4.67 15.82 12.68
N GLY A 100 -4.88 14.64 13.27
CA GLY A 100 -6.12 13.88 13.04
C GLY A 100 -6.23 13.28 11.62
N PRO A 101 -7.26 12.45 11.36
CA PRO A 101 -7.34 11.66 10.12
C PRO A 101 -7.68 12.50 8.88
N GLU A 102 -8.48 13.57 9.01
CA GLU A 102 -9.04 14.30 7.85
C GLU A 102 -8.15 15.42 7.27
N VAL A 103 -7.11 15.86 7.99
CA VAL A 103 -6.34 17.06 7.61
C VAL A 103 -5.68 16.94 6.24
N ARG A 104 -5.30 15.73 5.82
CA ARG A 104 -4.67 15.54 4.53
C ARG A 104 -5.66 15.54 3.37
N LYS A 105 -6.86 15.00 3.56
CA LYS A 105 -7.94 15.03 2.56
C LYS A 105 -8.26 16.48 2.22
N LEU A 106 -8.44 17.30 3.27
CA LEU A 106 -8.67 18.74 3.18
C LEU A 106 -7.48 19.49 2.54
N ALA A 107 -6.24 19.22 2.97
CA ALA A 107 -5.06 19.86 2.39
C ALA A 107 -4.83 19.49 0.91
N LYS A 108 -5.11 18.24 0.52
CA LYS A 108 -4.97 17.74 -0.86
C LYS A 108 -6.06 18.31 -1.76
N GLN A 109 -7.30 18.44 -1.27
CA GLN A 109 -8.39 19.12 -1.98
C GLN A 109 -8.04 20.60 -2.21
N ALA A 110 -7.65 21.32 -1.15
CA ALA A 110 -7.22 22.72 -1.24
C ALA A 110 -6.03 22.92 -2.20
N TRP A 111 -5.08 21.99 -2.23
CA TRP A 111 -3.96 22.03 -3.19
C TRP A 111 -4.40 21.75 -4.64
N LYS A 112 -5.30 20.79 -4.87
CA LYS A 112 -5.84 20.48 -6.19
C LYS A 112 -6.63 21.66 -6.76
N GLU A 113 -7.42 22.33 -5.93
CA GLU A 113 -8.15 23.56 -6.29
C GLU A 113 -7.18 24.68 -6.68
N LYS A 114 -6.12 24.90 -5.90
CA LYS A 114 -5.04 25.85 -6.25
C LYS A 114 -4.34 25.51 -7.56
N LYS A 115 -4.08 24.22 -7.83
CA LYS A 115 -3.44 23.77 -9.08
C LYS A 115 -4.35 23.96 -10.30
N ARG A 116 -5.67 23.73 -10.15
CA ARG A 116 -6.68 24.04 -11.18
C ARG A 116 -6.74 25.55 -11.47
N GLY A 117 -6.64 26.39 -10.44
CA GLY A 117 -6.56 27.85 -10.59
C GLY A 117 -5.29 28.33 -11.31
N LYS A 118 -4.13 27.73 -11.03
CA LYS A 118 -2.85 28.08 -11.69
C LYS A 118 -2.80 27.72 -13.18
N ARG A 119 -3.43 26.62 -13.61
CA ARG A 119 -3.50 26.24 -15.04
C ARG A 119 -4.26 27.26 -15.90
N LYS A 120 -5.14 28.09 -15.31
CA LYS A 120 -5.87 29.17 -16.02
C LYS A 120 -5.14 30.51 -16.06
N ARG A 121 -4.06 30.69 -15.30
CA ARG A 121 -3.30 31.94 -15.20
C ARG A 121 -1.88 31.74 -15.70
N SER A 122 -1.72 31.58 -17.00
CA SER A 122 -0.42 31.74 -17.64
C SER A 122 -0.45 33.02 -18.48
N VAL A 123 0.42 33.96 -18.10
CA VAL A 123 0.90 35.17 -18.80
C VAL A 123 0.59 36.48 -18.04
N VAL A 124 1.68 37.19 -17.74
CA VAL A 124 1.89 38.46 -17.00
C VAL A 124 1.92 38.37 -15.46
N VAL A 125 3.13 38.53 -14.89
CA VAL A 125 3.38 38.72 -13.45
C VAL A 125 3.24 40.21 -13.15
N SER A 126 2.21 40.62 -12.40
CA SER A 126 1.97 41.99 -11.94
C SER A 126 2.36 42.18 -10.46
N ASP A 127 2.48 43.44 -10.01
CA ASP A 127 2.80 43.79 -8.62
C ASP A 127 1.75 43.28 -7.60
N GLU A 128 0.49 43.10 -8.02
CA GLU A 128 -0.56 42.46 -7.22
C GLU A 128 -0.23 40.99 -6.88
N GLU A 129 0.50 40.29 -7.75
CA GLU A 129 0.94 38.92 -7.52
C GLU A 129 2.01 38.84 -6.41
N ASN A 130 2.86 39.86 -6.28
CA ASN A 130 3.86 39.94 -5.23
C ASN A 130 3.22 40.25 -3.87
N ILE A 131 2.28 41.18 -3.81
CA ILE A 131 1.49 41.47 -2.59
C ILE A 131 0.70 40.22 -2.16
N SER A 132 0.15 39.45 -3.10
CA SER A 132 -0.54 38.18 -2.84
C SER A 132 0.41 37.10 -2.32
N LYS A 133 1.65 37.00 -2.85
CA LYS A 133 2.69 36.07 -2.37
C LYS A 133 3.14 36.40 -0.95
N GLU A 134 3.30 37.69 -0.62
CA GLU A 134 3.66 38.16 0.72
C GLU A 134 2.57 37.89 1.74
N LYS A 135 1.31 38.24 1.43
CA LYS A 135 0.14 37.89 2.26
C LYS A 135 0.05 36.37 2.48
N ALA A 136 0.26 35.57 1.44
CA ALA A 136 0.27 34.11 1.56
C ALA A 136 1.48 33.57 2.36
N ARG A 137 2.59 34.30 2.44
CA ARG A 137 3.74 33.95 3.28
C ARG A 137 3.47 34.30 4.74
N ALA A 138 2.89 35.47 5.00
CA ALA A 138 2.46 35.89 6.34
C ALA A 138 1.44 34.91 6.93
N LEU A 139 0.38 34.58 6.19
CA LEU A 139 -0.64 33.59 6.60
C LEU A 139 -0.06 32.19 6.87
N ARG A 140 1.00 31.79 6.14
CA ARG A 140 1.69 30.52 6.41
C ARG A 140 2.46 30.57 7.72
N LYS A 141 3.19 31.67 7.95
CA LYS A 141 3.95 31.87 9.18
C LYS A 141 3.03 31.94 10.41
N GLU A 142 1.89 32.61 10.28
CA GLU A 142 0.86 32.66 11.34
C GLU A 142 0.33 31.26 11.68
N ARG A 143 0.02 30.44 10.66
CA ARG A 143 -0.39 29.05 10.87
C ARG A 143 0.70 28.20 11.52
N GLU A 144 1.96 28.38 11.11
CA GLU A 144 3.10 27.66 11.70
C GLU A 144 3.25 28.03 13.18
N ILE A 145 3.16 29.31 13.54
CA ILE A 145 3.21 29.78 14.94
C ILE A 145 2.04 29.20 15.75
N SER A 146 0.82 29.30 15.25
CA SER A 146 -0.36 28.76 15.92
C SER A 146 -0.25 27.24 16.14
N MET A 147 0.32 26.50 15.18
CA MET A 147 0.58 25.07 15.36
C MET A 147 1.65 24.79 16.41
N ALA A 148 2.72 25.58 16.46
CA ALA A 148 3.76 25.47 17.48
C ALA A 148 3.21 25.70 18.89
N GLU A 149 2.33 26.70 19.05
CA GLU A 149 1.65 26.99 20.31
C GLU A 149 0.80 25.80 20.78
N ILE A 150 0.02 25.20 19.87
CA ILE A 150 -0.78 23.99 20.17
C ILE A 150 0.13 22.81 20.53
N ALA A 151 1.24 22.61 19.80
CA ALA A 151 2.18 21.52 20.07
C ALA A 151 2.85 21.68 21.44
N LEU A 152 3.21 22.91 21.82
CA LEU A 152 3.80 23.22 23.13
C LEU A 152 2.79 23.07 24.26
N ASP A 153 1.56 23.54 24.07
CA ASP A 153 0.46 23.35 25.02
C ASP A 153 0.21 21.86 25.28
N ARG A 154 0.08 21.05 24.22
CA ARG A 154 -0.04 19.60 24.34
C ARG A 154 1.16 18.97 25.04
N TYR A 155 2.38 19.37 24.70
CA TYR A 155 3.58 18.83 25.37
C TYR A 155 3.55 19.06 26.89
N ASN A 156 3.05 20.21 27.33
CA ASN A 156 3.00 20.55 28.75
C ASN A 156 1.81 19.92 29.48
N ASN A 157 0.66 19.78 28.81
CA ASN A 157 -0.62 19.45 29.44
C ASN A 157 -1.16 18.04 29.12
N ASP A 158 -0.70 17.40 28.04
CA ASP A 158 -1.11 16.06 27.61
C ASP A 158 0.05 15.06 27.85
N PRO A 159 -0.05 14.19 28.88
CA PRO A 159 1.03 13.27 29.23
C PRO A 159 1.26 12.20 28.17
N ASP A 160 0.23 11.78 27.45
CA ASP A 160 0.33 10.76 26.40
C ASP A 160 1.02 11.33 25.16
N TYR A 161 0.66 12.56 24.79
CA TYR A 161 1.34 13.29 23.71
C TYR A 161 2.82 13.52 24.04
N ARG A 162 3.14 13.95 25.27
CA ARG A 162 4.52 14.13 25.72
C ARG A 162 5.31 12.82 25.65
N PHE A 163 4.74 11.74 26.15
CA PHE A 163 5.39 10.42 26.12
C PHE A 163 5.70 9.95 24.70
N LEU A 164 4.73 10.10 23.78
CA LEU A 164 4.91 9.79 22.37
C LEU A 164 5.99 10.67 21.72
N PHE A 165 5.96 11.98 21.98
CA PHE A 165 6.96 12.93 21.47
C PHE A 165 8.37 12.56 21.92
N ASP A 166 8.55 12.23 23.20
CA ASP A 166 9.85 11.85 23.76
C ASP A 166 10.36 10.55 23.14
N CYS A 167 9.48 9.54 22.98
CA CYS A 167 9.84 8.28 22.32
C CYS A 167 10.23 8.50 20.85
N VAL A 168 9.54 9.39 20.12
CA VAL A 168 9.93 9.75 18.74
C VAL A 168 11.32 10.39 18.72
N CYS A 169 11.59 11.34 19.64
CA CYS A 169 12.87 12.00 19.71
C CYS A 169 14.02 11.04 20.04
N ASP A 170 13.81 10.14 21.00
CA ASP A 170 14.78 9.12 21.39
C ASP A 170 15.11 8.18 20.23
N VAL A 171 14.09 7.66 19.53
CA VAL A 171 14.29 6.79 18.36
C VAL A 171 15.10 7.48 17.27
N PHE A 172 14.79 8.75 16.94
CA PHE A 172 15.60 9.50 15.99
C PHE A 172 17.02 9.71 16.51
N ALA A 173 17.20 10.07 17.78
CA ALA A 173 18.51 10.32 18.35
C ALA A 173 19.40 9.07 18.34
N GLU A 174 18.89 7.91 18.73
CA GLU A 174 19.61 6.65 18.67
C GLU A 174 20.04 6.29 17.25
N LEU A 175 19.10 6.34 16.29
CA LEU A 175 19.36 5.99 14.89
C LEU A 175 20.40 6.93 14.27
N LEU A 176 20.27 8.24 14.50
CA LEU A 176 21.22 9.24 14.00
C LEU A 176 22.62 9.09 14.61
N LYS A 177 22.72 8.80 15.91
CA LYS A 177 24.01 8.51 16.57
C LYS A 177 24.66 7.27 15.97
N SER A 178 23.90 6.19 15.79
CA SER A 178 24.40 4.96 15.17
C SER A 178 24.86 5.20 13.74
N ASP A 179 24.09 5.96 12.96
CA ASP A 179 24.40 6.25 11.55
C ASP A 179 25.69 7.08 11.40
N ILE A 180 25.91 8.06 12.28
CA ILE A 180 27.17 8.81 12.33
C ILE A 180 28.34 7.91 12.74
N GLY A 181 28.13 6.99 13.68
CA GLY A 181 29.10 5.95 14.02
C GLY A 181 29.45 5.05 12.82
N PHE A 182 28.51 4.76 11.92
CA PHE A 182 28.81 4.01 10.69
C PHE A 182 29.61 4.84 9.69
N ILE A 183 29.41 6.16 9.61
CA ILE A 183 30.26 7.04 8.80
C ILE A 183 31.71 6.98 9.29
N SER A 184 31.95 7.13 10.59
CA SER A 184 33.31 7.13 11.14
C SER A 184 34.03 5.78 10.94
N LEU A 185 33.27 4.68 10.88
CA LEU A 185 33.76 3.33 10.58
C LEU A 185 33.85 3.01 9.07
N GLY A 186 33.51 3.95 8.17
CA GLY A 186 33.47 3.72 6.72
C GLY A 186 32.37 2.76 6.25
N LYS A 187 31.41 2.40 7.10
CA LYS A 187 30.33 1.44 6.84
C LYS A 187 29.10 2.11 6.24
N VAL A 188 29.28 2.83 5.13
CA VAL A 188 28.23 3.65 4.49
C VAL A 188 26.95 2.87 4.15
N PHE A 189 27.07 1.59 3.79
CA PHE A 189 25.92 0.73 3.46
C PHE A 189 25.03 0.35 4.66
N LYS A 190 25.48 0.60 5.89
CA LYS A 190 24.71 0.36 7.12
C LYS A 190 23.93 1.58 7.60
N ILE A 191 24.14 2.74 6.97
CA ILE A 191 23.44 3.98 7.30
C ILE A 191 21.95 3.83 7.01
N SER A 192 21.13 4.14 8.01
CA SER A 192 19.68 4.10 7.92
C SER A 192 19.13 5.31 7.12
N LEU A 193 17.82 5.32 6.89
CA LEU A 193 17.15 6.50 6.33
C LEU A 193 16.71 7.51 7.40
N ALA A 194 17.09 7.35 8.67
CA ALA A 194 16.68 8.24 9.74
C ALA A 194 17.00 9.71 9.42
N ALA A 195 18.20 10.00 8.92
CA ALA A 195 18.59 11.35 8.50
C ALA A 195 17.72 11.92 7.37
N LYS A 196 17.24 11.07 6.46
CA LYS A 196 16.35 11.48 5.36
C LYS A 196 14.95 11.86 5.89
N TRP A 197 14.48 11.17 6.92
CA TRP A 197 13.13 11.37 7.48
C TRP A 197 13.11 12.35 8.67
N CYS A 198 14.25 12.58 9.31
CA CYS A 198 14.41 13.62 10.31
C CYS A 198 14.06 14.98 9.66
N PRO A 199 13.16 15.77 10.27
CA PRO A 199 12.87 17.10 9.77
C PRO A 199 14.14 17.96 9.69
N THR A 200 14.20 18.81 8.66
CA THR A 200 15.24 19.83 8.59
C THR A 200 14.92 20.92 9.60
N VAL A 201 15.94 21.44 10.27
CA VAL A 201 15.83 22.61 11.14
C VAL A 201 15.16 23.76 10.39
N ASP A 202 14.17 24.40 11.02
CA ASP A 202 13.35 25.49 10.48
C ASP A 202 12.49 25.11 9.25
N SER A 203 12.35 23.81 8.96
CA SER A 203 11.33 23.35 8.01
C SER A 203 9.93 23.57 8.57
N ALA A 204 8.91 23.63 7.71
CA ALA A 204 7.53 23.77 8.15
C ALA A 204 7.11 22.72 9.19
N TYR A 205 7.67 21.50 9.12
CA TYR A 205 7.41 20.45 10.11
C TYR A 205 8.06 20.74 11.45
N ASP A 206 9.32 21.19 11.46
CA ASP A 206 10.01 21.61 12.68
C ASP A 206 9.30 22.82 13.31
N MET A 207 8.97 23.82 12.49
CA MET A 207 8.28 25.02 12.95
C MET A 207 6.88 24.75 13.51
N SER A 208 6.24 23.65 13.12
CA SER A 208 4.90 23.31 13.63
C SER A 208 4.96 22.44 14.89
N LEU A 209 6.04 21.68 15.10
CA LEU A 209 6.13 20.62 16.11
C LEU A 209 7.22 20.83 17.14
N LEU A 210 8.18 21.73 16.85
CA LEU A 210 9.41 21.94 17.60
C LEU A 210 10.24 20.64 17.80
N ILE A 211 10.07 19.68 16.89
CA ILE A 211 10.62 18.33 17.02
C ILE A 211 12.15 18.28 16.87
N CYS A 212 12.77 19.18 16.08
CA CYS A 212 14.23 19.18 15.96
C CYS A 212 14.90 19.64 17.25
N GLU A 213 14.23 20.47 18.05
CA GLU A 213 14.73 20.81 19.38
C GLU A 213 14.76 19.58 20.28
N GLY A 214 13.66 18.82 20.34
CA GLY A 214 13.59 17.56 21.09
C GLY A 214 14.68 16.59 20.65
N ILE A 215 14.76 16.27 19.35
CA ILE A 215 15.79 15.38 18.80
C ILE A 215 17.20 15.90 19.14
N ALA A 216 17.47 17.20 19.00
CA ALA A 216 18.78 17.77 19.28
C ALA A 216 19.17 17.65 20.76
N ARG A 217 18.23 17.83 21.69
CA ARG A 217 18.43 17.64 23.14
C ARG A 217 18.80 16.17 23.45
N TRP A 218 18.12 15.20 22.84
CA TRP A 218 18.45 13.78 22.99
C TRP A 218 19.78 13.40 22.34
N VAL A 219 20.14 14.02 21.21
CA VAL A 219 21.43 13.78 20.55
C VAL A 219 22.59 14.39 21.36
N PHE A 220 22.41 15.59 21.90
CA PHE A 220 23.41 16.33 22.65
C PHE A 220 22.86 16.72 24.05
N PRO A 221 22.70 15.76 24.98
CA PRO A 221 22.21 16.04 26.31
C PRO A 221 23.10 17.03 27.04
N ARG A 222 22.50 17.87 27.88
CA ARG A 222 23.22 18.95 28.56
C ARG A 222 24.30 18.42 29.50
N GLU A 223 24.05 17.26 30.09
CA GLU A 223 24.90 16.58 31.07
C GLU A 223 26.14 15.95 30.41
N CYS A 224 26.08 15.70 29.09
CA CYS A 224 27.15 15.01 28.37
C CYS A 224 28.31 15.91 27.95
N ASP A 225 28.15 17.24 27.99
CA ASP A 225 29.14 18.20 27.52
C ASP A 225 29.31 19.35 28.51
N LYS A 226 30.53 19.48 29.06
CA LYS A 226 30.87 20.53 30.04
C LYS A 226 30.70 21.93 29.45
N GLU A 227 30.76 22.07 28.12
CA GLU A 227 30.53 23.34 27.43
C GLU A 227 29.10 23.87 27.59
N TYR A 228 28.13 23.03 28.00
CA TYR A 228 26.76 23.47 28.26
C TYR A 228 26.50 23.93 29.70
N GLY A 229 27.50 23.81 30.57
CA GLY A 229 27.43 24.29 31.95
C GLY A 229 27.26 25.81 32.02
N GLY A 230 26.21 26.28 32.68
CA GLY A 230 25.97 27.72 32.91
C GLY A 230 25.48 28.52 31.70
N ILE A 231 25.21 27.88 30.57
CA ILE A 231 24.61 28.54 29.39
C ILE A 231 23.10 28.67 29.57
N GLU A 232 22.52 29.80 29.18
CA GLU A 232 21.07 30.04 29.14
C GLU A 232 20.35 29.05 28.21
N GLU A 233 19.12 28.66 28.55
CA GLU A 233 18.32 27.68 27.79
C GLU A 233 18.21 28.02 26.30
N ALA A 234 17.93 29.28 25.95
CA ALA A 234 17.81 29.71 24.56
C ALA A 234 19.12 29.49 23.76
N HIS A 235 20.26 29.77 24.39
CA HIS A 235 21.58 29.57 23.79
C HIS A 235 21.95 28.09 23.69
N TYR A 236 21.59 27.27 24.69
CA TYR A 236 21.76 25.81 24.63
C TYR A 236 20.96 25.22 23.47
N VAL A 237 19.66 25.54 23.36
CA VAL A 237 18.77 25.08 22.28
C VAL A 237 19.31 25.47 20.91
N TYR A 238 19.71 26.73 20.73
CA TYR A 238 20.31 27.19 19.49
C TYR A 238 21.55 26.37 19.11
N ARG A 239 22.46 26.13 20.06
CA ARG A 239 23.69 25.37 19.84
C ARG A 239 23.41 23.92 19.45
N VAL A 240 22.53 23.22 20.17
CA VAL A 240 22.25 21.80 19.87
C VAL A 240 21.52 21.65 18.54
N ARG A 241 20.61 22.57 18.17
CA ARG A 241 19.95 22.56 16.84
C ARG A 241 20.96 22.80 15.71
N ASP A 242 21.90 23.74 15.88
CA ASP A 242 22.96 23.97 14.89
C ASP A 242 23.91 22.76 14.77
N ARG A 243 24.26 22.13 15.89
CA ARG A 243 25.05 20.87 15.90
C ARG A 243 24.31 19.73 15.22
N LEU A 244 23.01 19.52 15.50
CA LEU A 244 22.19 18.51 14.82
C LEU A 244 22.25 18.71 13.30
N ARG A 245 22.10 19.94 12.82
CA ARG A 245 22.23 20.24 11.39
C ARG A 245 23.64 19.95 10.85
N LYS A 246 24.67 20.56 11.44
CA LYS A 246 26.04 20.57 10.86
C LYS A 246 26.83 19.29 11.11
N GLN A 247 26.72 18.71 12.30
CA GLN A 247 27.51 17.56 12.73
C GLN A 247 26.82 16.23 12.42
N ILE A 248 25.49 16.20 12.29
CA ILE A 248 24.72 14.97 12.08
C ILE A 248 24.08 14.94 10.70
N LEU A 249 23.12 15.82 10.42
CA LEU A 249 22.29 15.74 9.20
C LEU A 249 23.09 16.00 7.92
N VAL A 250 23.94 17.02 7.88
CA VAL A 250 24.74 17.36 6.69
C VAL A 250 25.69 16.22 6.28
N PRO A 251 26.51 15.63 7.18
CA PRO A 251 27.34 14.47 6.84
C PRO A 251 26.52 13.26 6.39
N LEU A 252 25.41 12.97 7.05
CA LEU A 252 24.54 11.85 6.70
C LEU A 252 23.87 12.02 5.34
N HIS A 253 23.35 13.21 5.03
CA HIS A 253 22.77 13.50 3.70
C HIS A 253 23.80 13.38 2.59
N LYS A 254 25.06 13.78 2.85
CA LYS A 254 26.16 13.61 1.90
C LYS A 254 26.51 12.14 1.71
N ALA A 255 26.58 11.35 2.78
CA ALA A 255 26.86 9.92 2.71
C ALA A 255 25.74 9.12 2.02
N LEU A 256 24.48 9.56 2.16
CA LEU A 256 23.31 8.98 1.50
C LEU A 256 23.16 9.39 0.02
N GLU A 257 23.94 10.37 -0.45
CA GLU A 257 23.91 10.90 -1.82
C GLU A 257 22.49 11.22 -2.32
N LEU A 258 21.71 11.90 -1.49
CA LEU A 258 20.34 12.27 -1.82
C LEU A 258 20.30 13.25 -3.01
N PRO A 259 19.37 13.08 -3.99
CA PRO A 259 19.31 13.94 -5.17
C PRO A 259 19.10 15.41 -4.82
N GLU A 260 18.37 15.70 -3.73
CA GLU A 260 18.09 17.04 -3.23
C GLU A 260 19.36 17.83 -2.89
N VAL A 261 20.44 17.14 -2.47
CA VAL A 261 21.74 17.77 -2.16
C VAL A 261 22.38 18.32 -3.45
N TYR A 262 22.39 17.53 -4.52
CA TYR A 262 22.96 17.93 -5.81
C TYR A 262 22.10 19.00 -6.49
N MET A 263 20.77 18.82 -6.45
CA MET A 263 19.82 19.73 -7.08
C MET A 263 19.84 21.12 -6.43
N SER A 264 19.89 21.19 -5.10
CA SER A 264 19.97 22.48 -4.38
C SER A 264 21.29 23.20 -4.63
N ALA A 265 22.40 22.45 -4.74
CA ALA A 265 23.71 22.98 -5.11
C ALA A 265 23.88 23.28 -6.62
N ARG A 266 22.86 23.00 -7.45
CA ARG A 266 22.92 23.07 -8.93
C ARG A 266 24.03 22.20 -9.54
N GLN A 267 24.46 21.17 -8.84
CA GLN A 267 25.51 20.22 -9.25
C GLN A 267 24.92 19.03 -10.01
N TRP A 268 24.16 19.29 -11.08
CA TRP A 268 23.49 18.26 -11.86
C TRP A 268 24.48 17.23 -12.44
N ASN A 269 25.62 17.70 -12.93
CA ASN A 269 26.69 16.89 -13.53
C ASN A 269 27.26 15.79 -12.61
N SER A 270 27.07 15.91 -11.28
CA SER A 270 27.55 14.94 -10.29
C SER A 270 26.45 14.05 -9.72
N LEU A 271 25.19 14.22 -10.16
CA LEU A 271 24.06 13.49 -9.63
C LEU A 271 24.15 11.99 -10.00
N PRO A 272 24.11 11.06 -9.01
CA PRO A 272 24.23 9.62 -9.25
C PRO A 272 22.86 8.98 -9.53
N TYR A 273 22.43 8.98 -10.80
CA TYR A 273 21.11 8.47 -11.21
C TYR A 273 20.80 7.02 -10.76
N ASN A 274 21.81 6.16 -10.70
CA ASN A 274 21.71 4.78 -10.24
C ASN A 274 21.35 4.65 -8.74
N ARG A 275 21.57 5.69 -7.93
CA ARG A 275 21.23 5.72 -6.50
C ARG A 275 19.91 6.44 -6.22
N VAL A 276 19.30 7.06 -7.23
CA VAL A 276 18.03 7.77 -7.07
C VAL A 276 16.89 6.77 -6.85
N ALA A 277 16.21 6.89 -5.71
CA ALA A 277 15.05 6.07 -5.37
C ALA A 277 13.89 6.25 -6.37
N SER A 278 13.06 5.21 -6.54
CA SER A 278 11.97 5.18 -7.54
C SER A 278 10.98 6.35 -7.42
N VAL A 279 10.58 6.69 -6.20
CA VAL A 279 9.67 7.82 -5.91
C VAL A 279 10.33 9.15 -6.26
N ALA A 280 11.59 9.35 -5.86
CA ALA A 280 12.35 10.56 -6.19
C ALA A 280 12.53 10.69 -7.71
N MET A 281 12.79 9.58 -8.40
CA MET A 281 12.89 9.54 -9.86
C MET A 281 11.58 9.94 -10.54
N LYS A 282 10.41 9.54 -10.00
CA LYS A 282 9.09 10.00 -10.47
C LYS A 282 8.88 11.49 -10.21
N THR A 283 9.19 11.95 -9.00
CA THR A 283 8.95 13.34 -8.58
C THR A 283 9.83 14.34 -9.33
N TYR A 284 11.11 14.01 -9.56
CA TYR A 284 12.09 14.94 -10.11
C TYR A 284 12.36 14.74 -11.61
N LYS A 285 11.66 13.81 -12.28
CA LYS A 285 11.80 13.53 -13.72
C LYS A 285 11.88 14.80 -14.57
N GLY A 286 10.88 15.67 -14.47
CA GLY A 286 10.83 16.90 -15.28
C GLY A 286 11.96 17.88 -14.97
N LEU A 287 12.57 17.81 -13.78
CA LEU A 287 13.76 18.60 -13.45
C LEU A 287 15.03 17.98 -14.06
N PHE A 288 15.13 16.65 -14.09
CA PHE A 288 16.23 15.97 -14.78
C PHE A 288 16.20 16.26 -16.28
N GLU A 289 15.03 16.16 -16.92
CA GLU A 289 14.88 16.49 -18.34
C GLU A 289 15.18 17.95 -18.66
N LYS A 290 14.84 18.86 -17.73
CA LYS A 290 15.09 20.30 -17.91
C LYS A 290 16.55 20.69 -17.72
N HIS A 291 17.26 20.07 -16.78
CA HIS A 291 18.57 20.53 -16.33
C HIS A 291 19.74 19.60 -16.69
N ASP A 292 19.48 18.34 -17.04
CA ASP A 292 20.52 17.32 -17.33
C ASP A 292 20.02 16.25 -18.31
N LYS A 293 19.41 16.70 -19.42
CA LYS A 293 18.74 15.85 -20.41
C LYS A 293 19.65 14.74 -20.96
N GLU A 294 20.84 15.11 -21.43
CA GLU A 294 21.74 14.19 -22.13
C GLU A 294 22.22 13.04 -21.22
N ARG A 295 22.65 13.33 -19.98
CA ARG A 295 23.07 12.28 -19.04
C ARG A 295 21.90 11.43 -18.59
N PHE A 296 20.71 12.04 -18.45
CA PHE A 296 19.51 11.31 -18.07
C PHE A 296 19.09 10.33 -19.17
N GLU A 297 19.07 10.75 -20.44
CA GLU A 297 18.80 9.87 -21.59
C GLU A 297 19.86 8.76 -21.70
N ALA A 298 21.14 9.09 -21.58
CA ALA A 298 22.22 8.09 -21.58
C ALA A 298 22.11 7.09 -20.42
N TYR A 299 21.62 7.52 -19.25
CA TYR A 299 21.31 6.64 -18.14
C TYR A 299 20.15 5.68 -18.48
N LEU A 300 19.06 6.18 -19.08
CA LEU A 300 17.93 5.33 -19.48
C LEU A 300 18.35 4.29 -20.52
N GLU A 301 19.20 4.64 -21.49
CA GLU A 301 19.76 3.68 -22.46
C GLU A 301 20.66 2.63 -21.79
N LYS A 302 21.44 3.01 -20.77
CA LYS A 302 22.18 2.04 -19.96
C LYS A 302 21.25 1.09 -19.19
N VAL A 303 20.10 1.56 -18.72
CA VAL A 303 19.11 0.71 -18.06
C VAL A 303 18.47 -0.27 -19.05
N LYS A 304 18.07 0.20 -20.25
CA LYS A 304 17.54 -0.67 -21.32
C LYS A 304 18.51 -1.76 -21.74
N SER A 305 19.78 -1.41 -21.89
CA SER A 305 20.84 -2.35 -22.28
C SER A 305 21.32 -3.25 -21.12
N GLY A 306 20.69 -3.17 -19.94
CA GLY A 306 21.05 -3.97 -18.76
C GLY A 306 22.37 -3.57 -18.08
N LYS A 307 23.03 -2.49 -18.52
CA LYS A 307 24.29 -1.97 -17.97
C LYS A 307 24.11 -1.12 -16.70
N ALA A 308 22.87 -0.74 -16.39
CA ALA A 308 22.49 -0.04 -15.17
C ALA A 308 21.14 -0.54 -14.65
N THR A 309 20.84 -0.27 -13.38
CA THR A 309 19.59 -0.68 -12.74
C THR A 309 18.78 0.54 -12.32
N ILE A 310 17.46 0.48 -12.56
CA ILE A 310 16.51 1.46 -12.04
C ILE A 310 15.80 0.90 -10.79
N ALA A 311 15.65 1.72 -9.77
CA ALA A 311 14.85 1.35 -8.61
C ALA A 311 13.36 1.25 -9.01
N ALA A 312 12.74 0.09 -8.76
CA ALA A 312 11.31 -0.16 -8.99
C ALA A 312 10.53 -0.53 -7.71
N GLY A 313 11.23 -0.97 -6.65
CA GLY A 313 10.59 -1.63 -5.50
C GLY A 313 9.49 -0.84 -4.79
N ALA A 314 9.66 0.48 -4.62
CA ALA A 314 8.75 1.30 -3.82
C ALA A 314 7.53 1.85 -4.58
N LEU A 315 7.44 1.69 -5.90
CA LEU A 315 6.23 2.07 -6.65
C LEU A 315 5.28 0.88 -6.77
N LEU A 316 3.99 1.15 -6.66
CA LEU A 316 2.95 0.12 -6.87
C LEU A 316 2.66 -0.06 -8.37
N PRO A 317 2.18 -1.23 -8.83
CA PRO A 317 1.93 -1.50 -10.25
C PRO A 317 1.04 -0.44 -10.91
N HIS A 318 -0.06 -0.08 -10.24
CA HIS A 318 -1.00 0.94 -10.72
C HIS A 318 -0.37 2.33 -10.84
N GLU A 319 0.63 2.66 -10.00
CA GLU A 319 1.34 3.95 -10.07
C GLU A 319 2.33 4.03 -11.24
N ILE A 320 2.79 2.87 -11.73
CA ILE A 320 3.65 2.74 -12.91
C ILE A 320 2.79 2.91 -14.17
N ILE A 321 1.68 2.17 -14.29
CA ILE A 321 0.83 2.27 -15.49
C ILE A 321 0.19 3.65 -15.62
N LYS A 322 -0.19 4.30 -14.51
CA LYS A 322 -0.71 5.67 -14.52
C LYS A 322 0.31 6.70 -15.03
N ALA A 323 1.61 6.41 -14.93
CA ALA A 323 2.64 7.30 -15.44
C ALA A 323 2.81 7.21 -16.97
N LEU A 324 2.17 6.25 -17.64
CA LEU A 324 2.18 6.13 -19.10
C LEU A 324 1.46 7.32 -19.77
N ASP A 325 0.43 7.87 -19.12
CA ASP A 325 -0.42 8.95 -19.66
C ASP A 325 0.19 10.37 -19.50
N GLU A 326 1.31 10.52 -18.76
CA GLU A 326 1.90 11.81 -18.38
C GLU A 326 3.29 12.05 -19.03
N ASP A 327 3.48 11.68 -20.30
CA ASP A 327 4.76 11.78 -21.05
C ASP A 327 5.89 10.85 -20.53
N GLY A 328 5.54 9.91 -19.64
CA GLY A 328 6.43 9.02 -18.87
C GLY A 328 6.85 7.72 -19.54
N GLY A 329 6.29 7.42 -20.73
CA GLY A 329 6.19 6.06 -21.29
C GLY A 329 7.42 5.18 -21.07
N GLN A 330 8.57 5.62 -21.56
CA GLN A 330 9.81 4.83 -21.53
C GLN A 330 10.32 4.50 -20.11
N VAL A 331 10.17 5.42 -19.15
CA VAL A 331 10.58 5.18 -17.76
C VAL A 331 9.60 4.24 -17.06
N ALA A 332 8.31 4.32 -17.41
CA ALA A 332 7.29 3.42 -16.87
C ALA A 332 7.48 1.98 -17.37
N GLU A 333 7.74 1.79 -18.67
CA GLU A 333 8.08 0.50 -19.28
C GLU A 333 9.27 -0.18 -18.56
N LEU A 334 10.40 0.53 -18.44
CA LEU A 334 11.60 0.02 -17.77
C LEU A 334 11.35 -0.36 -16.31
N ARG A 335 10.50 0.39 -15.60
CA ARG A 335 10.13 0.09 -14.22
C ARG A 335 9.23 -1.13 -14.12
N TRP A 336 8.30 -1.28 -15.07
CA TRP A 336 7.42 -2.44 -15.16
C TRP A 336 8.24 -3.70 -15.39
N GLU A 337 9.07 -3.74 -16.44
CA GLU A 337 9.95 -4.86 -16.73
C GLU A 337 10.82 -5.24 -15.54
N ARG A 338 11.40 -4.24 -14.86
CA ARG A 338 12.20 -4.47 -13.66
C ARG A 338 11.37 -5.07 -12.53
N MET A 339 10.17 -4.54 -12.30
CA MET A 339 9.27 -5.04 -11.27
C MET A 339 8.86 -6.49 -11.53
N VAL A 340 8.48 -6.82 -12.77
CA VAL A 340 8.13 -8.19 -13.18
C VAL A 340 9.33 -9.11 -12.98
N SER A 341 10.53 -8.69 -13.41
CA SER A 341 11.77 -9.45 -13.19
C SER A 341 12.08 -9.68 -11.71
N ASP A 342 11.92 -8.66 -10.86
CA ASP A 342 12.18 -8.76 -9.42
C ASP A 342 11.16 -9.67 -8.71
N VAL A 343 9.90 -9.69 -9.15
CA VAL A 343 8.90 -10.64 -8.63
C VAL A 343 9.19 -12.06 -9.14
N ALA A 344 9.46 -12.22 -10.43
CA ALA A 344 9.78 -13.51 -11.03
C ALA A 344 11.02 -14.19 -10.42
N LYS A 345 12.01 -13.41 -9.95
CA LYS A 345 13.18 -13.92 -9.22
C LYS A 345 12.85 -14.49 -7.84
N LYS A 346 11.76 -14.05 -7.22
CA LYS A 346 11.29 -14.60 -5.94
C LYS A 346 10.52 -15.90 -6.11
N GLY A 347 10.10 -16.20 -7.33
CA GLY A 347 9.31 -17.37 -7.70
C GLY A 347 8.38 -17.04 -8.86
N LYS A 348 7.79 -18.07 -9.45
CA LYS A 348 6.76 -17.92 -10.49
C LYS A 348 5.38 -18.25 -9.96
N LEU A 349 4.36 -17.68 -10.60
CA LEU A 349 2.98 -18.08 -10.40
C LEU A 349 2.68 -19.29 -11.30
N ARG A 350 2.82 -20.50 -10.75
CA ARG A 350 2.52 -21.73 -11.51
C ARG A 350 1.00 -21.86 -11.71
N ASN A 351 0.58 -21.93 -12.97
CA ASN A 351 -0.79 -22.10 -13.43
C ASN A 351 -1.80 -21.20 -12.69
N CYS A 352 -1.52 -19.90 -12.64
CA CYS A 352 -2.46 -18.92 -12.10
C CYS A 352 -3.17 -18.19 -13.24
N ILE A 353 -4.39 -17.73 -12.98
CA ILE A 353 -5.11 -16.84 -13.90
C ILE A 353 -5.78 -15.70 -13.14
N ALA A 354 -5.97 -14.57 -13.81
CA ALA A 354 -6.70 -13.43 -13.29
C ALA A 354 -8.10 -13.35 -13.90
N VAL A 355 -9.09 -12.98 -13.10
CA VAL A 355 -10.41 -12.49 -13.48
C VAL A 355 -10.43 -11.01 -13.11
N CYS A 356 -10.60 -10.15 -14.11
CA CYS A 356 -10.42 -8.71 -13.95
C CYS A 356 -11.76 -7.97 -14.04
N ASP A 357 -12.16 -7.34 -12.93
CA ASP A 357 -13.30 -6.41 -12.89
C ASP A 357 -12.90 -5.02 -13.36
N VAL A 358 -13.42 -4.66 -14.52
CA VAL A 358 -13.25 -3.35 -15.16
C VAL A 358 -14.59 -2.63 -15.31
N SER A 359 -15.53 -2.90 -14.41
CA SER A 359 -16.86 -2.28 -14.38
C SER A 359 -16.84 -0.82 -13.93
N GLY A 360 -18.00 -0.16 -14.04
CA GLY A 360 -18.16 1.25 -13.66
C GLY A 360 -17.88 1.55 -12.17
N SER A 361 -18.17 0.62 -11.25
CA SER A 361 -17.88 0.77 -9.82
C SER A 361 -16.37 0.79 -9.54
N MET A 362 -15.60 0.08 -10.35
CA MET A 362 -14.14 0.06 -10.28
C MET A 362 -13.48 1.37 -10.74
N ASN A 363 -14.24 2.33 -11.28
CA ASN A 363 -13.70 3.58 -11.80
C ASN A 363 -12.75 4.31 -10.83
N GLY A 364 -11.66 4.84 -11.38
CA GLY A 364 -10.62 5.55 -10.64
C GLY A 364 -9.41 4.66 -10.31
N THR A 365 -8.98 4.66 -9.04
CA THR A 365 -7.77 3.92 -8.66
C THR A 365 -7.97 2.39 -8.65
N PRO A 366 -9.13 1.85 -8.21
CA PRO A 366 -9.37 0.39 -8.23
C PRO A 366 -9.23 -0.23 -9.63
N MET A 367 -9.76 0.43 -10.67
CA MET A 367 -9.59 0.04 -12.08
C MET A 367 -8.11 -0.12 -12.46
N GLU A 368 -7.31 0.90 -12.17
CA GLU A 368 -5.88 0.89 -12.48
C GLU A 368 -5.14 -0.20 -11.69
N VAL A 369 -5.60 -0.53 -10.49
CA VAL A 369 -5.06 -1.64 -9.70
C VAL A 369 -5.44 -2.98 -10.31
N CYS A 370 -6.70 -3.17 -10.69
CA CYS A 370 -7.19 -4.37 -11.36
C CYS A 370 -6.43 -4.65 -12.66
N VAL A 371 -6.33 -3.66 -13.54
CA VAL A 371 -5.59 -3.75 -14.80
C VAL A 371 -4.12 -4.10 -14.56
N ALA A 372 -3.47 -3.44 -13.60
CA ALA A 372 -2.06 -3.69 -13.32
C ALA A 372 -1.83 -5.07 -12.68
N LEU A 373 -2.62 -5.48 -11.69
CA LEU A 373 -2.45 -6.79 -11.06
C LEU A 373 -2.82 -7.93 -12.02
N GLY A 374 -3.89 -7.77 -12.81
CA GLY A 374 -4.27 -8.72 -13.85
C GLY A 374 -3.18 -8.93 -14.89
N LEU A 375 -2.58 -7.84 -15.38
CA LEU A 375 -1.45 -7.92 -16.30
C LEU A 375 -0.23 -8.58 -15.64
N LEU A 376 0.07 -8.24 -14.38
CA LEU A 376 1.18 -8.81 -13.64
C LEU A 376 1.03 -10.32 -13.45
N VAL A 377 -0.15 -10.81 -13.07
CA VAL A 377 -0.45 -12.24 -12.98
C VAL A 377 -0.29 -12.89 -14.35
N SER A 378 -0.87 -12.29 -15.38
CA SER A 378 -0.80 -12.79 -16.76
C SER A 378 0.65 -12.95 -17.27
N GLU A 379 1.55 -12.02 -16.96
CA GLU A 379 2.96 -12.08 -17.36
C GLU A 379 3.81 -13.03 -16.50
N LEU A 380 3.46 -13.22 -15.23
CA LEU A 380 4.16 -14.10 -14.29
C LEU A 380 3.70 -15.56 -14.39
N SER A 381 2.53 -15.82 -14.98
CA SER A 381 2.00 -17.15 -15.21
C SER A 381 2.82 -17.95 -16.22
N GLU A 382 2.80 -19.27 -16.07
CA GLU A 382 3.47 -20.20 -16.99
C GLU A 382 2.55 -20.65 -18.13
N GLU A 383 3.14 -21.16 -19.21
CA GLU A 383 2.40 -21.80 -20.29
C GLU A 383 1.59 -22.99 -19.74
N PRO A 384 0.34 -23.22 -20.18
CA PRO A 384 -0.35 -22.59 -21.31
C PRO A 384 -1.18 -21.33 -20.95
N TRP A 385 -1.07 -20.83 -19.72
CA TRP A 385 -1.91 -19.74 -19.20
C TRP A 385 -1.26 -18.36 -19.30
N LYS A 386 0.04 -18.32 -19.60
CA LYS A 386 0.81 -17.10 -19.80
C LYS A 386 0.14 -16.17 -20.81
N GLY A 387 0.06 -14.89 -20.46
CA GLY A 387 -0.54 -13.87 -21.32
C GLY A 387 -2.06 -13.92 -21.38
N LYS A 388 -2.73 -14.82 -20.66
CA LYS A 388 -4.20 -14.93 -20.64
C LYS A 388 -4.82 -14.36 -19.37
N LEU A 389 -6.09 -13.94 -19.47
CA LEU A 389 -6.94 -13.55 -18.35
C LEU A 389 -8.42 -13.61 -18.73
N PHE A 390 -9.30 -13.64 -17.73
CA PHE A 390 -10.75 -13.63 -17.90
C PHE A 390 -11.36 -12.25 -17.65
N THR A 391 -12.42 -11.93 -18.39
CA THR A 391 -13.30 -10.79 -18.09
C THR A 391 -14.20 -11.08 -16.90
N PHE A 392 -14.52 -10.04 -16.14
CA PHE A 392 -15.58 -10.05 -15.13
C PHE A 392 -16.91 -9.69 -15.81
N SER A 393 -17.69 -10.70 -16.18
CA SER A 393 -18.99 -10.52 -16.83
C SER A 393 -19.90 -11.74 -16.61
N GLU A 394 -21.21 -11.57 -16.85
CA GLU A 394 -22.19 -12.67 -16.84
C GLU A 394 -21.78 -13.81 -17.80
N ASN A 395 -21.04 -13.47 -18.87
CA ASN A 395 -20.54 -14.40 -19.88
C ASN A 395 -19.03 -14.21 -20.00
N PRO A 396 -18.26 -14.72 -19.01
CA PRO A 396 -16.82 -14.47 -18.95
C PRO A 396 -16.13 -15.00 -20.21
N GLN A 397 -15.08 -14.31 -20.64
CA GLN A 397 -14.31 -14.70 -21.83
C GLN A 397 -12.82 -14.76 -21.52
N LEU A 398 -12.15 -15.82 -22.00
CA LEU A 398 -10.70 -15.95 -21.93
C LEU A 398 -10.03 -15.15 -23.05
N HIS A 399 -9.29 -14.11 -22.68
CA HIS A 399 -8.54 -13.28 -23.63
C HIS A 399 -7.04 -13.51 -23.52
N LEU A 400 -6.37 -13.58 -24.67
CA LEU A 400 -4.92 -13.41 -24.77
C LEU A 400 -4.60 -11.91 -24.88
N VAL A 401 -3.86 -11.36 -23.93
CA VAL A 401 -3.46 -9.95 -23.90
C VAL A 401 -2.61 -9.62 -25.11
N LYS A 402 -3.07 -8.65 -25.92
CA LYS A 402 -2.37 -8.20 -27.13
C LYS A 402 -1.62 -6.89 -26.89
N GLY A 403 -0.47 -6.75 -27.55
CA GLY A 403 0.31 -5.51 -27.61
C GLY A 403 1.76 -5.66 -27.17
N ASP A 404 2.65 -4.90 -27.82
CA ASP A 404 4.09 -4.95 -27.58
C ASP A 404 4.56 -4.02 -26.45
N THR A 405 3.74 -3.01 -26.13
CA THR A 405 4.04 -2.01 -25.09
C THR A 405 3.11 -2.18 -23.90
N LEU A 406 3.55 -1.78 -22.70
CA LEU A 406 2.70 -1.73 -21.51
C LEU A 406 1.46 -0.85 -21.74
N LEU A 407 1.59 0.23 -22.51
CA LEU A 407 0.44 1.06 -22.88
C LEU A 407 -0.59 0.27 -23.70
N ALA A 408 -0.15 -0.46 -24.73
CA ALA A 408 -1.04 -1.27 -25.56
C ALA A 408 -1.72 -2.38 -24.75
N LYS A 409 -0.94 -3.09 -23.91
CA LYS A 409 -1.44 -4.17 -23.05
C LYS A 409 -2.46 -3.67 -22.02
N THR A 410 -2.17 -2.56 -21.34
CA THR A 410 -3.09 -1.98 -20.34
C THR A 410 -4.34 -1.42 -21.00
N LYS A 411 -4.23 -0.79 -22.18
CA LYS A 411 -5.37 -0.35 -22.97
C LYS A 411 -6.26 -1.53 -23.39
N PHE A 412 -5.67 -2.62 -23.85
CA PHE A 412 -6.40 -3.84 -24.20
C PHE A 412 -7.27 -4.35 -23.05
N ILE A 413 -6.74 -4.36 -21.82
CA ILE A 413 -7.50 -4.81 -20.63
C ILE A 413 -8.62 -3.82 -20.26
N ARG A 414 -8.38 -2.50 -20.36
CA ARG A 414 -9.39 -1.48 -20.07
C ARG A 414 -10.57 -1.50 -21.04
N GLU A 415 -10.35 -1.93 -22.28
CA GLU A 415 -11.33 -1.92 -23.37
C GLU A 415 -12.03 -3.28 -23.54
N MET A 416 -11.79 -4.26 -22.66
CA MET A 416 -12.49 -5.55 -22.71
C MET A 416 -13.99 -5.37 -22.48
N ASP A 417 -14.80 -6.19 -23.15
CA ASP A 417 -16.24 -6.22 -22.91
C ASP A 417 -16.53 -6.78 -21.52
N TRP A 418 -17.06 -5.92 -20.65
CA TRP A 418 -17.40 -6.23 -19.26
C TRP A 418 -18.92 -6.23 -19.02
N GLY A 419 -19.34 -6.92 -17.95
CA GLY A 419 -20.73 -6.99 -17.50
C GLY A 419 -20.93 -6.37 -16.11
N MET A 420 -22.18 -6.31 -15.64
CA MET A 420 -22.51 -5.77 -14.31
C MET A 420 -22.32 -6.78 -13.16
N ASN A 421 -21.99 -8.03 -13.47
CA ASN A 421 -21.80 -9.13 -12.53
C ASN A 421 -20.86 -10.19 -13.12
N THR A 422 -20.48 -11.22 -12.35
CA THR A 422 -19.71 -12.37 -12.85
C THR A 422 -20.28 -13.69 -12.39
N ASP A 423 -20.42 -14.62 -13.34
CA ASP A 423 -20.72 -16.03 -13.06
C ASP A 423 -19.40 -16.81 -12.94
N LEU A 424 -18.97 -17.03 -11.70
CA LEU A 424 -17.74 -17.79 -11.43
C LEU A 424 -17.83 -19.23 -11.93
N GLN A 425 -19.00 -19.87 -11.91
CA GLN A 425 -19.14 -21.24 -12.41
C GLN A 425 -18.80 -21.32 -13.90
N LYS A 426 -19.21 -20.34 -14.70
CA LYS A 426 -18.84 -20.25 -16.12
C LYS A 426 -17.34 -20.06 -16.34
N VAL A 427 -16.65 -19.32 -15.46
CA VAL A 427 -15.19 -19.21 -15.50
C VAL A 427 -14.56 -20.60 -15.35
N PHE A 428 -14.99 -21.36 -14.33
CA PHE A 428 -14.50 -22.72 -14.10
C PHE A 428 -14.86 -23.69 -15.24
N ASP A 429 -16.05 -23.56 -15.83
CA ASP A 429 -16.48 -24.38 -16.96
C ASP A 429 -15.59 -24.14 -18.19
N GLN A 430 -15.31 -22.88 -18.55
CA GLN A 430 -14.39 -22.56 -19.65
C GLN A 430 -12.97 -23.04 -19.37
N MET A 431 -12.50 -22.92 -18.12
CA MET A 431 -11.18 -23.46 -17.73
C MET A 431 -11.13 -24.97 -17.92
N LEU A 432 -12.21 -25.68 -17.55
CA LEU A 432 -12.31 -27.12 -17.70
C LEU A 432 -12.40 -27.55 -19.16
N GLU A 433 -13.14 -26.81 -20.00
CA GLU A 433 -13.20 -27.01 -21.45
C GLU A 433 -11.80 -26.91 -22.07
N VAL A 434 -11.07 -25.83 -21.78
CA VAL A 434 -9.68 -25.65 -22.25
C VAL A 434 -8.78 -26.79 -21.78
N ALA A 435 -8.94 -27.23 -20.52
CA ALA A 435 -8.13 -28.33 -19.97
C ALA A 435 -8.38 -29.66 -20.69
N VAL A 436 -9.65 -29.98 -20.94
CA VAL A 436 -10.05 -31.22 -21.64
C VAL A 436 -9.65 -31.20 -23.11
N GLU A 437 -9.89 -30.08 -23.81
CA GLU A 437 -9.54 -29.93 -25.23
C GLU A 437 -8.03 -30.01 -25.47
N ALA A 438 -7.24 -29.32 -24.63
CA ALA A 438 -5.79 -29.33 -24.72
C ALA A 438 -5.14 -30.55 -24.05
N LYS A 439 -5.94 -31.47 -23.48
CA LYS A 439 -5.48 -32.66 -22.75
C LYS A 439 -4.42 -32.33 -21.70
N LEU A 440 -4.67 -31.30 -20.91
CA LEU A 440 -3.74 -30.85 -19.88
C LEU A 440 -3.60 -31.90 -18.78
N THR A 441 -2.38 -32.04 -18.28
CA THR A 441 -2.07 -32.81 -17.06
C THR A 441 -2.53 -32.04 -15.82
N GLU A 442 -2.65 -32.72 -14.67
CA GLU A 442 -2.98 -32.04 -13.40
C GLU A 442 -1.96 -30.96 -13.04
N GLU A 443 -0.69 -31.16 -13.39
CA GLU A 443 0.40 -30.21 -13.18
C GLU A 443 0.32 -28.99 -14.11
N GLN A 444 -0.50 -29.02 -15.17
CA GLN A 444 -0.74 -27.91 -16.09
C GLN A 444 -2.09 -27.24 -15.84
N LEU A 445 -2.95 -27.84 -15.02
CA LEU A 445 -4.24 -27.29 -14.65
C LEU A 445 -4.04 -26.02 -13.83
N ILE A 446 -4.95 -25.06 -13.99
CA ILE A 446 -4.96 -23.85 -13.15
C ILE A 446 -5.05 -24.27 -11.69
N LYS A 447 -4.06 -23.86 -10.90
CA LYS A 447 -4.04 -24.07 -9.46
C LYS A 447 -4.84 -22.98 -8.76
N ARG A 448 -4.81 -21.74 -9.27
CA ARG A 448 -5.35 -20.58 -8.55
C ARG A 448 -5.95 -19.54 -9.48
N VAL A 449 -7.15 -19.07 -9.12
CA VAL A 449 -7.88 -18.00 -9.81
C VAL A 449 -7.85 -16.75 -8.91
N PHE A 450 -7.28 -15.67 -9.41
CA PHE A 450 -7.29 -14.36 -8.74
C PHE A 450 -8.45 -13.53 -9.24
N VAL A 451 -9.40 -13.20 -8.37
CA VAL A 451 -10.56 -12.37 -8.70
C VAL A 451 -10.31 -10.96 -8.16
N PHE A 452 -10.02 -10.02 -9.05
CA PHE A 452 -9.80 -8.61 -8.71
C PHE A 452 -11.11 -7.83 -8.91
N SER A 453 -11.77 -7.43 -7.83
CA SER A 453 -13.08 -6.76 -7.87
C SER A 453 -13.32 -5.95 -6.58
N ASP A 454 -14.41 -5.19 -6.53
CA ASP A 454 -14.95 -4.53 -5.33
C ASP A 454 -15.80 -5.47 -4.43
N MET A 455 -15.92 -6.74 -4.83
CA MET A 455 -16.65 -7.81 -4.14
C MET A 455 -18.18 -7.65 -4.18
N GLU A 456 -18.71 -6.87 -5.12
CA GLU A 456 -20.15 -6.80 -5.42
C GLU A 456 -20.55 -7.94 -6.37
N PHE A 457 -20.54 -9.17 -5.87
CA PHE A 457 -20.95 -10.34 -6.65
C PHE A 457 -22.47 -10.48 -6.71
N ASP A 458 -22.94 -11.03 -7.83
CA ASP A 458 -24.25 -11.64 -7.91
C ASP A 458 -24.17 -13.09 -7.45
N SER A 459 -25.23 -13.57 -6.80
CA SER A 459 -25.38 -14.92 -6.28
C SER A 459 -24.97 -15.95 -7.34
N ALA A 460 -24.02 -16.80 -7.01
CA ALA A 460 -23.43 -17.75 -7.95
C ALA A 460 -24.35 -18.93 -8.34
N THR A 461 -25.66 -18.90 -8.07
CA THR A 461 -26.52 -20.05 -8.42
C THR A 461 -27.99 -19.76 -8.77
N ARG A 462 -28.40 -20.27 -9.94
CA ARG A 462 -29.78 -20.63 -10.33
C ARG A 462 -30.32 -21.88 -9.59
N GLN A 463 -29.55 -22.50 -8.69
CA GLN A 463 -29.90 -23.73 -7.98
C GLN A 463 -30.22 -23.54 -6.50
N CYS A 464 -29.69 -22.49 -5.84
CA CYS A 464 -30.14 -22.08 -4.51
C CYS A 464 -31.64 -21.78 -4.49
N SER A 465 -32.20 -21.25 -5.60
CA SER A 465 -33.64 -21.05 -5.76
C SER A 465 -34.47 -22.35 -5.68
N ASN A 466 -33.91 -23.49 -6.10
CA ASN A 466 -34.62 -24.78 -6.09
C ASN A 466 -34.55 -25.48 -4.72
N ILE A 467 -33.49 -25.23 -3.93
CA ILE A 467 -33.38 -25.69 -2.54
C ILE A 467 -34.27 -24.82 -1.64
N TRP A 468 -34.26 -23.51 -1.83
CA TRP A 468 -35.14 -22.57 -1.12
C TRP A 468 -36.63 -22.89 -1.34
N ALA A 469 -37.00 -23.26 -2.58
CA ALA A 469 -38.34 -23.74 -2.90
C ALA A 469 -38.69 -25.07 -2.19
N ARG A 470 -37.76 -26.03 -2.08
CA ARG A 470 -37.99 -27.30 -1.37
C ARG A 470 -38.01 -27.13 0.16
N MET A 471 -37.18 -26.28 0.73
CA MET A 471 -37.10 -26.04 2.18
C MET A 471 -38.34 -25.34 2.73
N ASN A 472 -38.89 -24.36 2.01
CA ASN A 472 -40.20 -23.77 2.34
C ASN A 472 -41.37 -24.76 2.24
N THR A 473 -41.19 -25.89 1.54
CA THR A 473 -42.21 -26.94 1.41
C THR A 473 -42.08 -28.02 2.49
N GLU A 474 -40.87 -28.24 3.05
CA GLU A 474 -40.57 -29.32 4.00
C GLU A 474 -40.36 -28.85 5.46
N GLY A 475 -40.41 -27.54 5.75
CA GLY A 475 -40.49 -27.02 7.12
C GLY A 475 -39.25 -27.29 7.98
N ILE A 476 -38.06 -27.22 7.37
CA ILE A 476 -36.78 -27.42 8.06
C ILE A 476 -36.28 -26.05 8.52
N ASP A 477 -36.39 -25.75 9.81
CA ASP A 477 -35.79 -24.56 10.44
C ASP A 477 -34.29 -24.83 10.69
N LEU A 478 -33.43 -24.23 9.87
CA LEU A 478 -31.97 -24.21 10.09
C LEU A 478 -31.57 -22.84 10.66
N GLU A 479 -30.63 -22.85 11.59
CA GLU A 479 -29.99 -21.63 12.08
C GLU A 479 -29.28 -20.90 10.91
N PRO A 480 -29.38 -19.55 10.79
CA PRO A 480 -28.88 -18.79 9.64
C PRO A 480 -27.38 -18.98 9.32
N GLU A 481 -26.58 -19.38 10.31
CA GLU A 481 -25.15 -19.67 10.16
C GLU A 481 -24.88 -21.01 9.43
N GLU A 482 -25.71 -22.03 9.64
CA GLU A 482 -25.57 -23.33 8.96
C GLU A 482 -26.06 -23.30 7.50
N GLU A 483 -27.07 -22.46 7.22
CA GLU A 483 -27.64 -22.27 5.88
C GLU A 483 -26.64 -21.66 4.89
N MET A 484 -25.78 -20.74 5.37
CA MET A 484 -24.90 -19.92 4.55
C MET A 484 -23.53 -20.57 4.30
N LYS A 485 -23.00 -21.30 5.28
CA LYS A 485 -21.81 -22.16 5.12
C LYS A 485 -22.01 -23.15 3.96
N ARG A 486 -23.24 -23.66 3.82
CA ARG A 486 -23.66 -24.55 2.73
C ARG A 486 -23.62 -23.92 1.34
N GLY A 487 -23.79 -22.60 1.17
CA GLY A 487 -23.89 -21.98 -0.17
C GLY A 487 -22.59 -22.07 -0.99
N TRP A 488 -21.50 -21.48 -0.51
CA TRP A 488 -20.19 -21.59 -1.18
C TRP A 488 -19.59 -22.99 -1.07
N GLU A 489 -19.80 -23.71 0.05
CA GLU A 489 -19.37 -25.11 0.16
C GLU A 489 -20.02 -25.95 -0.95
N THR A 490 -21.33 -25.80 -1.19
CA THR A 490 -22.01 -26.52 -2.28
C THR A 490 -21.55 -26.07 -3.68
N ASP A 491 -21.29 -24.77 -3.90
CA ASP A 491 -20.77 -24.27 -5.17
C ASP A 491 -19.36 -24.79 -5.47
N TYR A 492 -18.47 -24.77 -4.47
CA TYR A 492 -17.11 -25.28 -4.62
C TYR A 492 -17.07 -26.81 -4.72
N GLU A 493 -17.90 -27.52 -3.95
CA GLU A 493 -18.08 -28.97 -4.09
C GLU A 493 -18.61 -29.35 -5.48
N PHE A 494 -19.49 -28.52 -6.05
CA PHE A 494 -20.01 -28.71 -7.40
C PHE A 494 -18.93 -28.51 -8.45
N ILE A 495 -18.10 -27.47 -8.32
CA ILE A 495 -16.91 -27.27 -9.17
C ILE A 495 -15.97 -28.48 -9.04
N GLN A 496 -15.64 -28.91 -7.83
CA GLN A 496 -14.81 -30.08 -7.61
C GLN A 496 -15.38 -31.35 -8.26
N ARG A 497 -16.71 -31.54 -8.18
CA ARG A 497 -17.39 -32.67 -8.80
C ARG A 497 -17.26 -32.63 -10.32
N LYS A 498 -17.48 -31.48 -10.97
CA LYS A 498 -17.29 -31.30 -12.42
C LYS A 498 -15.87 -31.66 -12.87
N PHE A 499 -14.85 -31.22 -12.11
CA PHE A 499 -13.46 -31.56 -12.40
C PHE A 499 -13.18 -33.07 -12.25
N ARG A 500 -13.70 -33.70 -11.18
CA ARG A 500 -13.60 -35.15 -10.97
C ARG A 500 -14.25 -35.97 -12.08
N GLU A 501 -15.42 -35.55 -12.56
CA GLU A 501 -16.12 -36.20 -13.68
C GLU A 501 -15.35 -36.16 -14.99
N LYS A 502 -14.45 -35.18 -15.17
CA LYS A 502 -13.54 -35.07 -16.31
C LYS A 502 -12.17 -35.71 -16.08
N GLY A 503 -11.96 -36.37 -14.94
CA GLY A 503 -10.72 -37.09 -14.62
C GLY A 503 -9.67 -36.29 -13.86
N TYR A 504 -10.00 -35.11 -13.32
CA TYR A 504 -9.09 -34.30 -12.51
C TYR A 504 -9.41 -34.41 -11.02
N ASN A 505 -8.42 -34.72 -10.19
CA ASN A 505 -8.63 -34.90 -8.74
C ASN A 505 -8.64 -33.57 -7.97
N LYS A 506 -8.19 -32.48 -8.58
CA LYS A 506 -8.07 -31.16 -7.97
C LYS A 506 -8.85 -30.12 -8.74
N ALA A 507 -9.53 -29.25 -8.01
CA ALA A 507 -10.11 -28.02 -8.54
C ALA A 507 -9.20 -26.83 -8.21
N PRO A 508 -9.24 -25.75 -9.00
CA PRO A 508 -8.51 -24.53 -8.68
C PRO A 508 -8.99 -23.91 -7.36
N GLU A 509 -8.08 -23.27 -6.65
CA GLU A 509 -8.35 -22.41 -5.49
C GLU A 509 -8.75 -21.00 -5.96
N VAL A 510 -9.53 -20.29 -5.14
CA VAL A 510 -9.96 -18.91 -5.45
C VAL A 510 -9.32 -17.91 -4.50
N VAL A 511 -8.72 -16.85 -5.03
CA VAL A 511 -8.27 -15.68 -4.26
C VAL A 511 -9.17 -14.52 -4.59
N PHE A 512 -10.05 -14.17 -3.66
CA PHE A 512 -10.83 -12.95 -3.74
C PHE A 512 -9.97 -11.77 -3.27
N TRP A 513 -9.76 -10.82 -4.18
CA TRP A 513 -8.92 -9.67 -3.93
C TRP A 513 -9.76 -8.40 -3.96
N ASN A 514 -10.08 -7.89 -2.77
CA ASN A 514 -10.90 -6.69 -2.64
C ASN A 514 -10.09 -5.41 -2.93
N LEU A 515 -10.59 -4.63 -3.88
CA LEU A 515 -9.99 -3.38 -4.36
C LEU A 515 -10.77 -2.12 -3.97
N ARG A 516 -11.91 -2.26 -3.31
CA ARG A 516 -12.77 -1.12 -2.93
C ARG A 516 -13.52 -1.42 -1.64
N ASP A 517 -13.77 -0.38 -0.86
CA ASP A 517 -14.57 -0.51 0.34
C ASP A 517 -15.96 -1.07 0.00
N SER A 518 -16.31 -2.20 0.61
CA SER A 518 -17.61 -2.84 0.44
C SER A 518 -18.04 -3.50 1.75
N ARG A 519 -19.33 -3.74 1.90
CA ARG A 519 -19.89 -4.45 3.06
C ARG A 519 -19.90 -5.97 2.86
N SER A 520 -19.43 -6.42 1.70
CA SER A 520 -19.57 -7.78 1.20
C SER A 520 -18.35 -8.63 1.52
N THR A 521 -18.58 -9.73 2.21
CA THR A 521 -17.56 -10.76 2.43
C THR A 521 -17.98 -12.02 1.66
N PRO A 522 -17.15 -12.55 0.74
CA PRO A 522 -17.54 -13.71 -0.07
C PRO A 522 -17.65 -15.03 0.71
N VAL A 523 -16.81 -15.21 1.75
CA VAL A 523 -16.71 -16.47 2.51
C VAL A 523 -16.36 -16.23 3.99
N VAL A 524 -16.60 -17.24 4.84
CA VAL A 524 -16.15 -17.26 6.24
C VAL A 524 -14.63 -17.45 6.37
N ALA A 525 -14.07 -17.11 7.54
CA ALA A 525 -12.62 -17.06 7.79
C ALA A 525 -11.90 -18.41 7.65
N ASN A 526 -12.60 -19.53 7.87
CA ASN A 526 -12.04 -20.89 7.84
C ASN A 526 -12.34 -21.66 6.55
N GLN A 527 -12.90 -21.00 5.52
CA GLN A 527 -13.26 -21.65 4.27
C GLN A 527 -12.03 -22.21 3.55
N THR A 528 -11.99 -23.53 3.36
CA THR A 528 -10.91 -24.19 2.61
C THR A 528 -11.05 -23.98 1.11
N GLY A 529 -9.92 -23.78 0.43
CA GLY A 529 -9.86 -23.57 -1.02
C GLY A 529 -10.04 -22.11 -1.44
N VAL A 530 -10.16 -21.20 -0.47
CA VAL A 530 -10.38 -19.76 -0.71
C VAL A 530 -9.39 -18.92 0.09
N ALA A 531 -8.92 -17.83 -0.52
CA ALA A 531 -8.20 -16.76 0.16
C ALA A 531 -8.94 -15.44 0.02
N LEU A 532 -8.82 -14.63 1.07
CA LEU A 532 -9.30 -13.26 1.12
C LEU A 532 -8.09 -12.34 1.27
N VAL A 533 -7.91 -11.45 0.30
CA VAL A 533 -6.81 -10.47 0.23
C VAL A 533 -7.40 -9.12 -0.12
N SER A 534 -6.77 -8.02 0.30
CA SER A 534 -7.23 -6.70 -0.12
C SER A 534 -6.14 -5.65 -0.22
N GLY A 535 -6.49 -4.53 -0.84
CA GLY A 535 -5.61 -3.38 -1.03
C GLY A 535 -4.80 -3.47 -2.33
N PHE A 536 -3.84 -2.55 -2.51
CA PHE A 536 -3.22 -2.32 -3.82
C PHE A 536 -1.80 -2.89 -3.96
N ALA A 537 -1.37 -3.67 -2.98
CA ALA A 537 0.01 -4.08 -2.85
C ALA A 537 0.32 -5.37 -3.64
N LYS A 538 1.17 -5.24 -4.67
CA LYS A 538 1.77 -6.37 -5.40
C LYS A 538 2.45 -7.41 -4.52
N ASN A 539 2.88 -7.01 -3.33
CA ASN A 539 3.63 -7.89 -2.43
C ASN A 539 2.75 -9.01 -1.87
N LEU A 540 1.44 -8.81 -1.78
CA LEU A 540 0.56 -9.89 -1.34
C LEU A 540 0.50 -11.03 -2.37
N LEU A 541 0.86 -10.78 -3.65
CA LEU A 541 1.05 -11.85 -4.63
C LEU A 541 2.23 -12.76 -4.26
N THR A 542 3.23 -12.29 -3.52
CA THR A 542 4.37 -13.13 -3.14
C THR A 542 3.99 -14.21 -2.13
N LEU A 543 2.87 -14.05 -1.40
CA LEU A 543 2.32 -15.10 -0.53
C LEU A 543 1.88 -16.34 -1.33
N PHE A 544 1.68 -16.19 -2.64
CA PHE A 544 1.16 -17.22 -3.52
C PHE A 544 2.23 -17.80 -4.47
N LEU A 545 3.49 -17.36 -4.38
CA LEU A 545 4.61 -17.90 -5.15
C LEU A 545 5.07 -19.23 -4.53
N GLU A 546 5.28 -20.25 -5.37
CA GLU A 546 5.85 -21.57 -5.03
C GLU A 546 5.12 -22.39 -3.94
N GLU A 547 4.10 -23.14 -4.40
CA GLU A 547 3.47 -24.28 -3.71
C GLU A 547 2.86 -24.02 -2.32
N GLY A 548 2.31 -22.83 -2.09
CA GLY A 548 1.42 -22.59 -0.95
C GLY A 548 0.35 -23.67 -0.85
N GLY A 549 0.32 -24.34 0.31
CA GLY A 549 -0.62 -25.40 0.68
C GLY A 549 -2.05 -24.89 0.88
N ILE A 550 -2.85 -25.62 1.65
CA ILE A 550 -4.29 -25.35 1.84
C ILE A 550 -4.50 -23.88 2.18
N VAL A 551 -5.22 -23.19 1.30
CA VAL A 551 -5.52 -21.78 1.43
C VAL A 551 -6.86 -21.65 2.15
N ASN A 552 -6.83 -21.10 3.37
CA ASN A 552 -7.99 -20.49 4.00
C ASN A 552 -7.68 -19.02 4.31
N PRO A 553 -8.69 -18.16 4.50
CA PRO A 553 -8.48 -16.74 4.77
C PRO A 553 -7.58 -16.43 5.98
N GLU A 554 -7.78 -17.13 7.11
CA GLU A 554 -6.98 -16.87 8.32
C GLU A 554 -5.49 -17.16 8.13
N ASP A 555 -5.15 -18.26 7.46
CA ASP A 555 -3.76 -18.66 7.24
C ASP A 555 -3.06 -17.65 6.32
N VAL A 556 -3.75 -17.12 5.31
CA VAL A 556 -3.21 -16.03 4.48
C VAL A 556 -3.00 -14.76 5.28
N MET A 557 -3.94 -14.38 6.14
CA MET A 557 -3.77 -13.24 7.04
C MET A 557 -2.56 -13.45 7.96
N ARG A 558 -2.44 -14.62 8.59
CA ARG A 558 -1.31 -14.96 9.48
C ARG A 558 0.02 -14.90 8.75
N LEU A 559 0.10 -15.45 7.52
CA LEU A 559 1.30 -15.36 6.68
C LEU A 559 1.65 -13.90 6.34
N ALA A 560 0.66 -13.06 6.05
CA ALA A 560 0.87 -11.64 5.77
C ALA A 560 1.48 -10.86 6.95
N ILE A 561 1.31 -11.36 8.18
CA ILE A 561 1.84 -10.78 9.43
C ILE A 561 2.88 -11.66 10.14
N ALA A 562 3.44 -12.66 9.46
CA ALA A 562 4.44 -13.59 10.02
C ALA A 562 5.90 -13.12 9.88
N GLY A 563 6.14 -12.04 9.14
CA GLY A 563 7.47 -11.45 8.93
C GLY A 563 8.20 -11.09 10.24
N GLU A 564 9.55 -11.13 10.19
CA GLU A 564 10.42 -10.83 11.35
C GLU A 564 10.16 -9.45 11.97
N GLU A 565 9.74 -8.47 11.16
CA GLU A 565 9.37 -7.14 11.62
C GLU A 565 8.21 -7.15 12.62
N TYR A 566 7.31 -8.14 12.54
CA TYR A 566 6.13 -8.24 13.38
C TYR A 566 6.39 -8.97 14.70
N LYS A 567 7.50 -9.73 14.79
CA LYS A 567 7.84 -10.51 16.00
C LYS A 567 8.22 -9.64 17.19
N LYS A 568 8.69 -8.41 16.93
CA LYS A 568 9.13 -7.46 17.95
C LYS A 568 8.00 -6.61 18.52
N LEU A 569 6.78 -6.75 17.98
CA LEU A 569 5.63 -5.97 18.40
C LEU A 569 5.08 -6.52 19.73
N VAL A 570 4.81 -5.62 20.66
CA VAL A 570 4.34 -5.95 22.02
C VAL A 570 3.18 -5.02 22.39
N VAL A 571 2.15 -5.56 23.05
CA VAL A 571 1.04 -4.78 23.60
C VAL A 571 1.37 -4.44 25.06
N TYR A 572 1.24 -3.16 25.43
CA TYR A 572 1.71 -2.62 26.72
C TYR A 572 0.60 -2.07 27.62
N ASP A 573 -0.59 -1.83 27.06
CA ASP A 573 -1.74 -1.24 27.76
C ASP A 573 -2.82 -2.27 28.07
#